data_AF-A0A8B7JQW5-F1
#
_entry.id   AF-A0A8B7JQW5-F1
#
_cell.length_a   1.000
_cell.length_b   1.000
_cell.length_c   1.000
_cell.angle_alpha   90.00
_cell.angle_beta   90.00
_cell.angle_gamma   90.00
#
_symmetry.space_group_name_H-M   'P 1'
#
loop_
_entity.id
_entity.type
_entity.pdbx_description
1 polymer ?
#
loop_
_entity_poly.entity_id
_entity_poly.type
_entity_poly.pdbx_seq_one_letter_code
_entity_poly.pdbx_strand_id
1 'polypeptide(L)'
;MPLHRFCTSHQTRCAPSPTQHSPSTHFLCLSGLVPICKQRVVKPQLEEKEGKTFNVFTAVEFKTQVVAGTNYFIKVHVGNDEFVHLRVFRSLPHENKPLSLHSYQSSKTKHDELTYF
;
A
#
# COMPACT_ATOMS: atom_id res chain seq x y z
N MET A 1 41.80 0.82 58.64
CA MET A 1 41.69 2.29 58.70
C MET A 1 41.45 2.81 57.29
N PRO A 2 40.41 3.62 57.07
CA PRO A 2 39.13 3.06 56.64
C PRO A 2 38.39 3.88 55.55
N LEU A 3 37.18 3.41 55.21
CA LEU A 3 36.00 4.17 54.72
C LEU A 3 36.07 4.61 53.23
N HIS A 4 35.11 4.38 52.34
CA HIS A 4 33.64 4.26 52.42
C HIS A 4 33.15 3.45 51.19
N ARG A 5 32.27 2.43 51.34
CA ARG A 5 30.80 2.47 51.11
C ARG A 5 30.39 3.37 49.92
N PHE A 6 29.64 2.90 48.93
CA PHE A 6 28.25 2.46 49.11
C PHE A 6 27.79 1.53 47.98
N CYS A 7 27.16 0.43 48.38
CA CYS A 7 26.20 -0.30 47.58
C CYS A 7 24.90 0.52 47.53
N THR A 8 24.35 0.78 46.35
CA THR A 8 22.93 1.03 46.21
C THR A 8 22.35 0.07 45.18
N SER A 9 21.62 -0.90 45.72
CA SER A 9 20.51 -1.56 45.06
C SER A 9 19.66 -0.54 44.31
N HIS A 10 19.39 -0.75 43.04
CA HIS A 10 18.03 -0.70 42.53
C HIS A 10 17.98 -1.33 41.15
N GLN A 11 17.32 -2.48 41.12
CA GLN A 11 16.84 -3.11 39.92
C GLN A 11 15.82 -2.17 39.25
N THR A 12 16.20 -1.57 38.13
CA THR A 12 15.24 -0.99 37.19
C THR A 12 15.65 -1.42 35.79
N ARG A 13 14.87 -2.33 35.22
CA ARG A 13 14.98 -2.75 33.82
C ARG A 13 14.77 -1.52 32.94
N CYS A 14 15.78 -1.09 32.21
CA CYS A 14 15.57 -0.25 31.04
C CYS A 14 15.47 -1.17 29.83
N ALA A 15 14.35 -1.04 29.13
CA ALA A 15 13.90 -1.87 28.02
C ALA A 15 14.95 -2.02 26.90
N PRO A 16 14.94 -3.14 26.16
CA PRO A 16 15.65 -3.21 24.90
C PRO A 16 15.01 -2.22 23.92
N SER A 17 15.82 -1.30 23.41
CA SER A 17 15.50 -0.55 22.20
C SER A 17 15.14 -1.53 21.08
N PRO A 18 14.00 -1.37 20.38
CA PRO A 18 13.75 -2.13 19.18
C PRO A 18 14.75 -1.63 18.13
N THR A 19 15.76 -2.47 17.96
CA THR A 19 16.80 -2.40 16.95
C THR A 19 16.12 -2.34 15.59
N GLN A 20 16.45 -1.27 14.86
CA GLN A 20 16.40 -1.11 13.41
C GLN A 20 15.78 -2.29 12.63
N HIS A 21 14.57 -2.08 12.10
CA HIS A 21 14.14 -2.73 10.87
C HIS A 21 13.94 -1.65 9.83
N SER A 22 15.03 -1.32 9.14
CA SER A 22 14.94 -0.83 7.77
C SER A 22 14.66 -2.05 6.88
N PRO A 23 13.49 -2.18 6.25
CA PRO A 23 13.41 -3.07 5.11
C PRO A 23 13.89 -2.26 3.91
N SER A 24 15.17 -2.41 3.60
CA SER A 24 15.71 -2.15 2.26
C SER A 24 14.92 -3.00 1.27
N THR A 25 13.77 -2.48 0.84
CA THR A 25 12.88 -3.12 -0.13
C THR A 25 13.41 -2.76 -1.51
N HIS A 26 14.60 -3.27 -1.81
CA HIS A 26 15.06 -3.46 -3.17
C HIS A 26 14.41 -4.74 -3.71
N PHE A 27 13.06 -4.79 -3.69
CA PHE A 27 12.30 -5.87 -4.31
C PHE A 27 12.17 -5.55 -5.80
N LEU A 28 13.18 -5.99 -6.55
CA LEU A 28 13.08 -6.57 -7.89
C LEU A 28 11.78 -6.23 -8.65
N CYS A 29 11.78 -5.09 -9.33
CA CYS A 29 10.85 -4.86 -10.45
C CYS A 29 11.51 -5.40 -11.72
N LEU A 30 11.55 -6.72 -11.87
CA LEU A 30 11.89 -7.37 -13.14
C LEU A 30 10.70 -8.23 -13.58
N SER A 31 10.28 -7.99 -14.83
CA SER A 31 9.23 -8.68 -15.61
C SER A 31 7.76 -8.40 -15.24
N GLY A 32 7.15 -7.46 -16.00
CA GLY A 32 5.78 -7.62 -16.51
C GLY A 32 4.57 -7.42 -15.59
N LEU A 33 4.72 -7.28 -14.26
CA LEU A 33 3.57 -7.13 -13.35
C LEU A 33 3.43 -5.70 -12.81
N VAL A 34 3.05 -4.79 -13.70
CA VAL A 34 2.73 -3.38 -13.39
C VAL A 34 1.65 -3.18 -12.28
N PRO A 35 0.74 -4.12 -11.94
CA PRO A 35 -0.27 -3.86 -10.89
C PRO A 35 0.26 -3.87 -9.45
N ILE A 36 1.19 -4.78 -9.12
CA ILE A 36 1.56 -5.05 -7.71
C ILE A 36 2.25 -3.84 -7.08
N CYS A 37 3.15 -3.19 -7.82
CA CYS A 37 3.87 -2.02 -7.33
C CYS A 37 2.96 -0.81 -7.11
N LYS A 38 1.86 -0.69 -7.88
CA LYS A 38 0.91 0.41 -7.70
C LYS A 38 0.02 0.20 -6.48
N GLN A 39 -0.19 -1.07 -6.11
CA GLN A 39 -1.11 -1.43 -5.06
C GLN A 39 -0.78 -0.83 -3.69
N ARG A 40 0.51 -0.78 -3.34
CA ARG A 40 0.98 -0.20 -2.08
C ARG A 40 0.64 1.28 -1.92
N VAL A 41 0.58 2.02 -3.02
CA VAL A 41 0.33 3.48 -3.00
C VAL A 41 -1.16 3.77 -2.94
N VAL A 42 -1.99 2.95 -3.60
CA VAL A 42 -3.43 3.22 -3.77
C VAL A 42 -4.32 2.54 -2.73
N LYS A 43 -3.87 1.42 -2.15
CA LYS A 43 -4.57 0.75 -1.05
C LYS A 43 -4.90 1.71 0.12
N PRO A 44 -3.92 2.42 0.72
CA PRO A 44 -4.23 3.32 1.83
C PRO A 44 -5.18 4.46 1.43
N GLN A 45 -5.11 4.95 0.19
CA GLN A 45 -6.03 5.97 -0.33
C GLN A 45 -7.47 5.47 -0.44
N LEU A 46 -7.66 4.17 -0.75
CA LEU A 46 -8.98 3.56 -0.77
C LEU A 46 -9.49 3.32 0.65
N GLU A 47 -8.64 2.80 1.55
CA GLU A 47 -9.00 2.53 2.94
C GLU A 47 -9.43 3.81 3.68
N GLU A 48 -8.73 4.92 3.44
CA GLU A 48 -9.08 6.24 3.96
C GLU A 48 -10.44 6.73 3.44
N LYS A 49 -10.75 6.50 2.16
CA LYS A 49 -12.02 6.91 1.53
C LYS A 49 -13.22 6.07 1.96
N GLU A 50 -13.02 4.77 2.14
CA GLU A 50 -14.08 3.83 2.57
C GLU A 50 -14.20 3.74 4.10
N GLY A 51 -13.21 4.22 4.85
CA GLY A 51 -13.18 4.12 6.31
C GLY A 51 -13.02 2.69 6.83
N LYS A 52 -12.51 1.78 5.99
CA LYS A 52 -12.33 0.35 6.31
C LYS A 52 -10.98 -0.15 5.81
N THR A 53 -10.43 -1.16 6.48
CA THR A 53 -9.19 -1.81 6.06
C THR A 53 -9.49 -3.05 5.25
N PHE A 54 -8.63 -3.35 4.28
CA PHE A 54 -8.76 -4.51 3.40
C PHE A 54 -7.65 -5.51 3.70
N ASN A 55 -8.00 -6.67 4.24
CA ASN A 55 -7.02 -7.73 4.51
C ASN A 55 -6.50 -8.37 3.21
N VAL A 56 -7.39 -8.54 2.23
CA VAL A 56 -7.07 -9.02 0.89
C VAL A 56 -7.09 -7.84 -0.06
N PHE A 57 -6.09 -7.73 -0.94
CA PHE A 57 -6.05 -6.66 -1.93
C PHE A 57 -5.25 -7.12 -3.15
N THR A 58 -5.88 -7.95 -3.97
CA THR A 58 -5.22 -8.62 -5.10
C THR A 58 -5.77 -8.08 -6.41
N ALA A 59 -4.92 -7.46 -7.22
CA ALA A 59 -5.30 -7.06 -8.58
C ALA A 59 -5.48 -8.31 -9.47
N VAL A 60 -6.63 -8.42 -10.12
CA VAL A 60 -7.00 -9.58 -10.96
C VAL A 60 -6.98 -9.22 -12.44
N GLU A 61 -7.42 -8.01 -12.78
CA GLU A 61 -7.45 -7.52 -14.16
C GLU A 61 -7.07 -6.04 -14.18
N PHE A 62 -6.50 -5.57 -15.29
CA PHE A 62 -6.26 -4.16 -15.50
C PHE A 62 -6.47 -3.76 -16.96
N LYS A 63 -6.88 -2.52 -17.15
CA LYS A 63 -6.96 -1.85 -18.46
C LYS A 63 -6.23 -0.51 -18.35
N THR A 64 -5.65 -0.05 -19.45
CA THR A 64 -4.95 1.24 -19.50
C THR A 64 -5.64 2.17 -20.49
N GLN A 65 -5.51 3.46 -20.22
CA GLN A 65 -5.92 4.52 -21.13
C GLN A 65 -4.87 5.63 -21.09
N VAL A 66 -4.25 5.90 -22.24
CA VAL A 66 -3.26 6.97 -22.39
C VAL A 66 -3.99 8.30 -22.58
N VAL A 67 -3.55 9.31 -21.84
CA VAL A 67 -4.04 10.70 -21.89
C VAL A 67 -2.84 11.64 -21.77
N ALA A 68 -3.01 12.86 -21.23
CA ALA A 68 -1.90 13.65 -20.69
C ALA A 68 -1.36 13.00 -19.38
N GLY A 69 -0.92 11.75 -19.48
CA GLY A 69 -0.69 10.82 -18.38
C GLY A 69 -1.19 9.42 -18.73
N THR A 70 -1.45 8.59 -17.72
CA THR A 70 -2.05 7.26 -17.93
C THR A 70 -3.09 7.00 -16.84
N ASN A 71 -4.32 6.71 -17.25
CA ASN A 71 -5.31 6.11 -16.37
C ASN A 71 -5.11 4.59 -16.37
N TYR A 72 -5.03 4.02 -15.17
CA TYR A 72 -5.06 2.58 -14.92
C TYR A 72 -6.41 2.24 -14.31
N PHE A 73 -7.18 1.42 -15.01
CA PHE A 73 -8.36 0.77 -14.48
C PHE A 73 -7.92 -0.57 -13.93
N ILE A 74 -8.21 -0.86 -12.66
CA ILE A 74 -7.71 -2.06 -11.98
C ILE A 74 -8.88 -2.72 -11.27
N LYS A 75 -9.17 -3.97 -11.63
CA LYS A 75 -10.09 -4.83 -10.89
C LYS A 75 -9.34 -5.52 -9.76
N VAL A 76 -9.79 -5.30 -8.54
CA VAL A 76 -9.14 -5.77 -7.32
C VAL A 76 -10.11 -6.67 -6.57
N HIS A 77 -9.67 -7.87 -6.21
CA HIS A 77 -10.34 -8.71 -5.23
C HIS A 77 -9.99 -8.25 -3.81
N VAL A 78 -11.02 -7.94 -3.01
CA VAL A 78 -10.87 -7.45 -1.62
C VAL A 78 -11.27 -8.47 -0.55
N GLY A 79 -11.63 -9.69 -0.95
CA GLY A 79 -12.05 -10.79 -0.09
C GLY A 79 -13.55 -11.11 -0.23
N ASN A 80 -13.97 -12.28 0.22
CA ASN A 80 -15.39 -12.73 0.21
C ASN A 80 -16.10 -12.58 -1.16
N ASP A 81 -15.39 -12.86 -2.25
CA ASP A 81 -15.87 -12.67 -3.64
C ASP A 81 -16.30 -11.24 -3.97
N GLU A 82 -15.90 -10.26 -3.15
CA GLU A 82 -16.08 -8.83 -3.36
C GLU A 82 -14.91 -8.26 -4.14
N PHE A 83 -15.24 -7.39 -5.09
CA PHE A 83 -14.30 -6.72 -5.95
C PHE A 83 -14.51 -5.21 -5.90
N VAL A 84 -13.42 -4.49 -6.14
CA VAL A 84 -13.39 -3.04 -6.30
C VAL A 84 -12.73 -2.73 -7.63
N HIS A 85 -13.34 -1.85 -8.41
CA HIS A 85 -12.70 -1.30 -9.61
C HIS A 85 -12.07 0.05 -9.25
N LEU A 86 -10.77 0.19 -9.47
CA LEU A 86 -10.02 1.41 -9.21
C LEU A 86 -9.70 2.12 -10.51
N ARG A 87 -9.77 3.45 -10.50
CA ARG A 87 -9.17 4.31 -11.50
C ARG A 87 -8.02 5.07 -10.87
N VAL A 88 -6.81 4.71 -11.27
CA VAL A 88 -5.57 5.29 -10.76
C VAL A 88 -4.94 6.15 -11.85
N PHE A 89 -4.64 7.39 -11.55
CA PHE A 89 -3.95 8.28 -12.47
C PHE A 89 -2.45 8.27 -12.20
N ARG A 90 -1.68 8.15 -13.28
CA ARG A 90 -0.25 8.36 -13.30
C ARG A 90 0.05 9.58 -14.16
N SER A 91 0.56 10.63 -13.54
CA SER A 91 1.06 11.81 -14.24
C SER A 91 2.21 11.48 -15.18
N LEU A 92 2.48 12.38 -16.11
CA LEU A 92 3.61 12.30 -17.02
C LEU A 92 4.95 12.28 -16.25
N PRO A 93 5.99 11.62 -16.78
CA PRO A 93 7.26 11.45 -16.07
C PRO A 93 7.91 12.76 -15.59
N HIS A 94 7.72 13.86 -16.31
CA HIS A 94 8.32 15.16 -15.97
C HIS A 94 7.60 15.86 -14.82
N GLU A 95 6.35 15.51 -14.51
CA GLU A 95 5.61 16.11 -13.40
C GLU A 95 6.06 15.58 -12.03
N ASN A 96 6.74 14.43 -11.99
CA ASN A 96 7.20 13.77 -10.76
C ASN A 96 6.11 13.63 -9.68
N LYS A 97 4.85 13.51 -10.07
CA LYS A 97 3.73 13.32 -9.14
C LYS A 97 3.55 11.84 -8.81
N PRO A 98 3.16 11.52 -7.55
CA PRO A 98 2.82 10.16 -7.16
C PRO A 98 1.55 9.68 -7.87
N LEU A 99 1.32 8.36 -7.86
CA LEU A 99 0.05 7.82 -8.32
C LEU A 99 -1.06 8.18 -7.36
N SER A 100 -2.18 8.62 -7.92
CA SER A 100 -3.36 9.02 -7.16
C SER A 100 -4.56 8.17 -7.56
N LEU A 101 -5.34 7.75 -6.55
CA LEU A 101 -6.65 7.16 -6.76
C LEU A 101 -7.63 8.27 -7.17
N HIS A 102 -8.01 8.27 -8.44
CA HIS A 102 -8.89 9.30 -9.00
C HIS A 102 -10.37 9.00 -8.69
N SER A 103 -10.79 7.75 -8.92
CA SER A 103 -12.13 7.27 -8.58
C SER A 103 -12.12 5.77 -8.32
N TYR A 104 -13.19 5.25 -7.72
CA TYR A 104 -13.38 3.83 -7.48
C TYR A 104 -14.86 3.43 -7.54
N GLN A 105 -15.12 2.14 -7.76
CA GLN A 105 -16.43 1.52 -7.64
C GLN A 105 -16.32 0.30 -6.73
N SER A 106 -17.01 0.33 -5.58
CA SER A 106 -17.11 -0.78 -4.64
C SER A 106 -18.28 -1.72 -4.98
N SER A 107 -18.41 -2.81 -4.22
CA SER A 107 -19.51 -3.79 -4.36
C SER A 107 -19.60 -4.45 -5.74
N LYS A 108 -18.46 -4.69 -6.40
CA LYS A 108 -18.39 -5.45 -7.64
C LYS A 108 -18.20 -6.92 -7.35
N THR A 109 -18.49 -7.74 -8.35
CA THR A 109 -18.36 -9.19 -8.31
C THR A 109 -17.28 -9.67 -9.28
N LYS A 110 -16.92 -10.95 -9.17
CA LYS A 110 -15.96 -11.60 -10.06
C LYS A 110 -16.34 -11.52 -11.54
N HIS A 111 -17.64 -11.50 -11.86
CA HIS A 111 -18.14 -11.52 -13.24
C HIS A 111 -18.36 -10.11 -13.81
N ASP A 112 -18.32 -9.06 -13.00
CA ASP A 112 -18.43 -7.69 -13.49
C ASP A 112 -17.23 -7.33 -14.37
N GLU A 113 -17.49 -6.86 -15.59
CA GLU A 113 -16.42 -6.44 -16.48
C GLU A 113 -15.74 -5.16 -15.96
N LEU A 114 -14.42 -5.09 -16.09
CA LEU A 114 -13.67 -3.87 -15.83
C LEU A 114 -13.93 -2.85 -16.95
N THR A 115 -14.79 -1.86 -16.70
CA THR A 115 -15.15 -0.80 -17.67
C THR A 115 -14.48 0.54 -17.34
N TYR A 116 -14.55 1.48 -18.29
CA TYR A 116 -14.11 2.86 -18.11
C TYR A 116 -15.16 3.68 -17.35
N PHE A 117 -14.74 4.44 -16.33
CA PHE A 117 -15.57 5.31 -15.48
C PHE A 117 -14.79 6.51 -14.95
#